data_AF-A0AAV3ZVB3-F1
#
_entry.id   AF-A0AAV3ZVB3-F1
#
_cell.length_a   1.000
_cell.length_b   1.000
_cell.length_c   1.000
_cell.angle_alpha   90.00
_cell.angle_beta   90.00
_cell.angle_gamma   90.00
#
_symmetry.space_group_name_H-M   'P 1'
#
loop_
_entity.id
_entity.type
_entity.pdbx_description
1 polymer ?
#
loop_
_entity_poly.entity_id
_entity_poly.type
_entity_poly.pdbx_seq_one_letter_code
_entity_poly.pdbx_strand_id
1 'polypeptide(L)'
;MLDDQHTVYLWQGWWPVGSYDSENVHTGSATARFNMDRRCAMETVLHYCKVKNPSDPPPAYLVCAGVEPKRFTALFPYWNVDTIVRDIASEEGKPESYQENLQDVLQRLTQTRYSLARLQERPLPEGVDPLKLEAYLDDEEFQDILEMDREEFYQLPAWKQKVEKQRVGLF
;
A
#
# COMPACT_ATOMS: atom_id res chain seq x y z
N MET A 1 4.61 5.90 15.25
CA MET A 1 5.88 6.51 14.82
C MET A 1 6.84 6.49 15.99
N LEU A 2 8.11 6.18 15.74
CA LEU A 2 9.19 6.20 16.72
C LEU A 2 10.37 6.98 16.11
N ASP A 3 11.02 7.83 16.89
CA ASP A 3 12.18 8.62 16.45
C ASP A 3 13.35 8.35 17.39
N ASP A 4 14.45 7.78 16.87
CA ASP A 4 15.67 7.48 17.63
C ASP A 4 16.73 8.61 17.56
N GLN A 5 16.30 9.80 17.12
CA GLN A 5 17.10 10.97 16.77
C GLN A 5 17.80 10.89 15.41
N HIS A 6 18.27 9.73 14.99
CA HIS A 6 19.00 9.53 13.74
C HIS A 6 18.13 8.99 12.61
N THR A 7 17.04 8.30 12.95
CA THR A 7 16.15 7.57 12.05
C THR A 7 14.74 7.60 12.61
N VAL A 8 13.75 7.82 11.74
CA VAL A 8 12.34 7.76 12.11
C VAL A 8 11.73 6.47 11.58
N TYR A 9 11.05 5.73 12.44
CA TYR A 9 10.40 4.47 12.11
C TYR A 9 8.88 4.63 12.15
N LEU A 10 8.21 4.23 11.07
CA LEU A 10 6.78 3.96 11.06
C LEU A 10 6.58 2.47 11.28
N TRP A 11 6.13 2.10 12.48
CA TRP A 11 5.74 0.72 12.77
C TRP A 11 4.35 0.43 12.24
N GLN A 12 4.23 -0.61 11.43
CA GLN A 12 2.99 -1.08 10.84
C GLN A 12 2.59 -2.41 11.48
N GLY A 13 1.37 -2.45 12.00
CA GLY A 13 0.77 -3.67 12.52
C GLY A 13 0.49 -4.71 11.43
N TRP A 14 -0.09 -5.82 11.84
CA TRP A 14 -0.57 -6.87 10.95
C TRP A 14 -2.09 -6.80 10.82
N TRP A 15 -2.60 -7.33 9.72
CA TRP A 15 -4.03 -7.53 9.57
C TRP A 15 -4.39 -8.90 10.16
N PRO A 16 -5.33 -8.99 11.13
CA PRO A 16 -5.71 -10.29 11.69
C PRO A 16 -6.30 -11.18 10.60
N VAL A 17 -5.89 -12.45 10.57
CA VAL A 17 -6.63 -13.49 9.84
C VAL A 17 -7.94 -13.73 10.61
N GLY A 18 -9.09 -13.54 9.94
CA GLY A 18 -10.39 -13.62 10.60
C GLY A 18 -10.56 -14.92 11.40
N SER A 19 -10.97 -14.81 12.67
CA SER A 19 -11.46 -15.94 13.46
C SER A 19 -12.95 -16.17 13.20
N TYR A 20 -13.49 -17.30 13.66
CA TYR A 20 -14.92 -17.63 13.57
C TYR A 20 -15.85 -16.53 14.11
N ASP A 21 -15.35 -15.64 14.98
CA ASP A 21 -16.10 -14.54 15.59
C ASP A 21 -15.96 -13.19 14.85
N SER A 22 -15.15 -13.10 13.81
CA SER A 22 -14.93 -11.87 13.04
C SER A 22 -15.26 -12.07 11.57
N GLU A 23 -16.55 -12.16 11.28
CA GLU A 23 -17.05 -11.97 9.92
C GLU A 23 -16.77 -10.52 9.49
N ASN A 24 -16.11 -10.31 8.34
CA ASN A 24 -15.81 -9.02 7.67
C ASN A 24 -14.41 -8.39 7.84
N VAL A 25 -13.39 -9.13 8.31
CA VAL A 25 -12.03 -8.55 8.48
C VAL A 25 -11.39 -8.14 7.14
N HIS A 26 -11.72 -8.79 6.01
CA HIS A 26 -11.04 -8.59 4.71
C HIS A 26 -11.94 -7.99 3.62
N THR A 27 -12.93 -7.17 3.96
CA THR A 27 -13.79 -6.53 2.93
C THR A 27 -13.01 -5.49 2.11
N GLY A 28 -13.37 -5.28 0.84
CA GLY A 28 -12.71 -4.30 -0.03
C GLY A 28 -12.73 -2.87 0.54
N SER A 29 -13.77 -2.51 1.29
CA SER A 29 -13.85 -1.22 2.00
C SER A 29 -12.87 -1.14 3.17
N ALA A 30 -12.60 -2.24 3.87
CA ALA A 30 -11.60 -2.29 4.91
C ALA A 30 -10.18 -2.11 4.35
N THR A 31 -9.87 -2.77 3.22
CA THR A 31 -8.59 -2.58 2.50
C THR A 31 -8.41 -1.14 2.02
N ALA A 32 -9.45 -0.53 1.47
CA ALA A 32 -9.39 0.87 1.02
C ALA A 32 -9.11 1.84 2.18
N ARG A 33 -9.81 1.69 3.31
CA ARG A 33 -9.56 2.49 4.52
C ARG A 33 -8.14 2.28 5.04
N PHE A 34 -7.67 1.04 5.10
CA PHE A 34 -6.32 0.74 5.56
C PHE A 34 -5.25 1.42 4.70
N ASN A 35 -5.38 1.35 3.37
CA ASN A 35 -4.45 2.03 2.47
C ASN A 35 -4.50 3.56 2.63
N MET A 36 -5.68 4.14 2.88
CA MET A 36 -5.82 5.56 3.16
C MET A 36 -5.11 5.95 4.47
N ASP A 37 -5.35 5.20 5.55
CA ASP A 37 -4.70 5.44 6.85
C ASP A 37 -3.17 5.29 6.74
N ARG A 38 -2.70 4.29 5.97
CA ARG A 38 -1.28 4.09 5.69
C ARG A 38 -0.66 5.27 4.96
N ARG A 39 -1.31 5.78 3.90
CA ARG A 39 -0.85 6.97 3.16
C ARG A 39 -0.75 8.17 4.11
N CYS A 40 -1.81 8.46 4.86
CA CYS A 40 -1.83 9.56 5.81
C CYS A 40 -0.71 9.44 6.87
N ALA A 41 -0.49 8.23 7.41
CA ALA A 41 0.55 7.99 8.39
C ALA A 41 1.96 8.22 7.79
N MET A 42 2.21 7.73 6.57
CA MET A 42 3.48 7.92 5.87
C MET A 42 3.76 9.39 5.57
N GLU A 43 2.77 10.11 5.04
CA GLU A 43 2.85 11.55 4.79
C GLU A 43 3.15 12.33 6.08
N THR A 44 2.47 11.98 7.17
CA THR A 44 2.68 12.60 8.48
C THR A 44 4.13 12.41 8.96
N VAL A 45 4.67 11.20 8.83
CA VAL A 45 6.06 10.91 9.24
C VAL A 45 7.07 11.65 8.36
N LEU A 46 6.87 11.66 7.05
CA LEU A 46 7.76 12.38 6.13
C LEU A 46 7.72 13.89 6.36
N HIS A 47 6.53 14.43 6.64
CA HIS A 47 6.38 15.83 7.02
C HIS A 47 7.08 16.12 8.35
N TYR A 48 6.91 15.26 9.36
CA TYR A 48 7.61 15.36 10.63
C TYR A 48 9.14 15.41 10.43
N CYS A 49 9.71 14.53 9.61
CA CYS A 49 11.15 14.51 9.32
C CYS A 49 11.62 15.85 8.72
N LYS A 50 10.87 16.39 7.75
CA LYS A 50 11.17 17.68 7.11
C LYS A 50 11.12 18.85 8.09
N VAL A 51 10.15 18.87 9.00
CA VAL A 51 10.03 19.92 10.03
C VAL A 51 11.14 19.80 11.08
N LYS A 52 11.53 18.57 11.44
CA LYS A 52 12.56 18.31 12.45
C LYS A 52 13.94 18.83 12.02
N ASN A 53 14.33 18.60 10.76
CA ASN A 53 15.55 19.17 10.20
C ASN A 53 15.33 19.49 8.71
N PRO A 54 14.99 20.74 8.35
CA PRO A 54 14.70 21.11 6.97
C PRO A 54 15.89 20.95 6.01
N SER A 55 17.12 21.14 6.50
CA SER A 55 18.33 21.07 5.68
C SER A 55 18.82 19.64 5.46
N ASP A 56 18.58 18.76 6.42
CA ASP A 56 18.98 17.34 6.37
C ASP A 56 17.97 16.48 7.14
N PRO A 57 16.78 16.23 6.56
CA PRO A 57 15.73 15.45 7.23
C PRO A 57 16.25 14.05 7.56
N PRO A 58 15.97 13.52 8.77
CA PRO A 58 16.38 12.16 9.08
C PRO A 58 15.70 11.15 8.14
N PRO A 59 16.37 10.05 7.79
CA PRO A 59 15.76 9.00 7.00
C PRO A 59 14.56 8.40 7.75
N ALA A 60 13.52 8.07 6.99
CA ALA A 60 12.31 7.44 7.51
C ALA A 60 12.12 6.05 6.90
N TYR A 61 11.80 5.06 7.74
CA TYR A 61 11.58 3.68 7.30
C TYR A 61 10.27 3.10 7.81
N LEU A 62 9.64 2.27 6.99
CA LEU A 62 8.57 1.36 7.37
C LEU A 62 9.18 0.11 8.01
N VAL A 63 8.67 -0.29 9.17
CA VAL A 63 8.98 -1.57 9.83
C VAL A 63 7.68 -2.31 10.12
N CYS A 64 7.67 -3.63 9.96
CA CYS A 64 6.46 -4.43 10.10
C CYS A 64 6.50 -5.32 11.32
N ALA A 65 5.32 -5.46 11.94
CA ALA A 65 5.09 -6.32 13.07
C ALA A 65 5.63 -7.75 12.85
N GLY A 66 6.33 -8.31 13.84
CA GLY A 66 6.81 -9.70 13.85
C GLY A 66 8.10 -9.95 13.07
N VAL A 67 8.51 -9.02 12.20
CA VAL A 67 9.74 -9.12 11.39
C VAL A 67 10.62 -7.87 11.53
N GLU A 68 10.55 -7.19 12.67
CA GLU A 68 11.27 -5.94 12.89
C GLU A 68 12.81 -6.12 12.89
N PRO A 69 13.58 -5.16 12.35
CA PRO A 69 15.04 -5.18 12.41
C PRO A 69 15.57 -5.07 13.84
N LYS A 70 16.73 -5.69 14.13
CA LYS A 70 17.38 -5.59 15.44
C LYS A 70 17.64 -4.16 15.89
N ARG A 71 17.97 -3.26 14.95
CA ARG A 71 18.17 -1.84 15.23
C ARG A 71 16.92 -1.17 15.82
N PHE A 72 15.74 -1.56 15.35
CA PHE A 72 14.46 -1.07 15.88
C PHE A 72 14.14 -1.71 17.23
N THR A 73 14.25 -3.04 17.34
CA THR A 73 13.88 -3.74 18.59
C THR A 73 14.81 -3.40 19.76
N ALA A 74 16.07 -3.04 19.48
CA ALA A 74 17.05 -2.61 20.48
C ALA A 74 16.73 -1.26 21.14
N LEU A 75 15.78 -0.50 20.58
CA LEU A 75 15.28 0.75 21.19
C LEU A 75 14.38 0.49 22.41
N PHE A 76 13.98 -0.77 22.62
CA PHE A 76 13.11 -1.18 23.72
C PHE A 76 13.88 -2.05 24.72
N PRO A 77 13.68 -1.87 26.04
CA PRO A 77 14.32 -2.70 27.06
C PRO A 77 13.96 -4.19 26.94
N TYR A 78 12.75 -4.47 26.45
CA TYR A 78 12.23 -5.82 26.25
C TYR A 78 11.49 -5.87 24.91
N TRP A 79 11.72 -6.93 24.13
CA TRP A 79 11.04 -7.17 22.87
C TRP A 79 10.75 -8.66 22.70
N ASN A 80 9.48 -9.01 22.52
CA ASN A 80 9.06 -10.39 22.26
C ASN A 80 8.50 -10.46 20.85
N VAL A 81 9.01 -11.41 20.07
CA VAL A 81 8.51 -11.67 18.72
C VAL A 81 7.29 -12.57 18.84
N ASP A 82 6.14 -12.07 18.39
CA ASP A 82 4.95 -12.89 18.21
C ASP A 82 5.13 -13.76 16.96
N THR A 83 5.20 -15.08 17.15
CA THR A 83 5.44 -16.03 16.05
C THR A 83 4.28 -16.07 15.06
N ILE A 84 3.04 -15.89 15.51
CA ILE A 84 1.87 -15.87 14.62
C ILE A 84 1.96 -14.65 13.69
N VAL A 85 2.29 -13.49 14.27
CA VAL A 85 2.46 -12.25 13.50
C VAL A 85 3.62 -12.34 12.53
N ARG A 86 4.73 -12.96 12.95
CA ARG A 86 5.89 -13.20 12.08
C ARG A 86 5.52 -14.11 10.90
N ASP A 87 4.77 -15.17 11.14
CA ASP A 87 4.36 -16.12 10.10
C ASP A 87 3.43 -15.41 9.08
N ILE A 88 2.47 -14.60 9.56
CA ILE A 88 1.63 -13.74 8.68
C ILE A 88 2.50 -12.80 7.84
N ALA A 89 3.47 -12.11 8.44
CA ALA A 89 4.35 -11.21 7.70
C ALA A 89 5.18 -11.95 6.63
N SER A 90 5.64 -13.16 6.94
CA SER A 90 6.36 -14.01 5.99
C SER A 90 5.47 -14.45 4.82
N GLU A 91 4.21 -14.77 5.06
CA GLU A 91 3.23 -15.10 4.01
C GLU A 91 2.91 -13.89 3.12
N GLU A 92 2.93 -12.67 3.68
CA GLU A 92 2.85 -11.41 2.93
C GLU A 92 4.14 -11.05 2.18
N GLY A 93 5.16 -11.92 2.20
CA GLY A 93 6.43 -11.72 1.52
C GLY A 93 7.40 -10.76 2.21
N LYS A 94 7.20 -10.46 3.50
CA LYS A 94 8.10 -9.63 4.30
C LYS A 94 9.12 -10.53 5.02
N PRO A 95 10.41 -10.50 4.64
CA PRO A 95 11.44 -11.31 5.28
C PRO A 95 11.76 -10.85 6.71
N GLU A 96 12.53 -11.64 7.46
CA GLU A 96 13.06 -11.23 8.76
C GLU A 96 13.90 -9.95 8.65
N SER A 97 13.80 -9.08 9.66
CA SER A 97 14.42 -7.74 9.64
C SER A 97 13.95 -6.86 8.49
N TYR A 98 12.67 -6.99 8.09
CA TYR A 98 12.07 -6.18 7.05
C TYR A 98 12.12 -4.69 7.42
N GLN A 99 12.70 -3.91 6.51
CA GLN A 99 12.76 -2.47 6.58
C GLN A 99 12.73 -1.92 5.16
N GLU A 100 11.93 -0.89 4.94
CA GLU A 100 11.85 -0.24 3.63
C GLU A 100 11.79 1.28 3.76
N ASN A 101 12.37 2.01 2.80
CA ASN A 101 12.33 3.47 2.80
C ASN A 101 10.88 3.95 2.68
N LEU A 102 10.47 4.85 3.59
CA LEU A 102 9.08 5.27 3.68
C LEU A 102 8.61 6.07 2.47
N GLN A 103 9.51 6.84 1.84
CA GLN A 103 9.22 7.61 0.63
C GLN A 103 8.93 6.70 -0.55
N ASP A 104 9.69 5.61 -0.70
CA ASP A 104 9.52 4.65 -1.79
C ASP A 104 8.20 3.88 -1.65
N VAL A 105 7.85 3.46 -0.42
CA VAL A 105 6.55 2.81 -0.15
C VAL A 105 5.40 3.78 -0.43
N LEU A 106 5.50 5.03 0.03
CA LEU A 106 4.45 6.02 -0.22
C LEU A 106 4.29 6.30 -1.71
N GLN A 107 5.39 6.38 -2.47
CA GLN A 107 5.34 6.59 -3.91
C GLN A 107 4.58 5.46 -4.61
N ARG A 108 4.84 4.19 -4.25
CA ARG A 108 4.08 3.06 -4.81
C ARG A 108 2.61 3.11 -4.43
N LEU A 109 2.30 3.41 -3.16
CA LEU A 109 0.93 3.50 -2.67
C LEU A 109 0.14 4.64 -3.33
N THR A 110 0.78 5.72 -3.74
CA THR A 110 0.14 6.92 -4.31
C THR A 110 0.17 6.96 -5.83
N GLN A 111 0.80 5.97 -6.47
CA GLN A 111 0.84 5.88 -7.91
C GLN A 111 -0.56 5.64 -8.49
N THR A 112 -0.95 6.47 -9.45
CA THR A 112 -2.28 6.47 -10.07
C THR A 112 -2.25 6.05 -11.54
N ARG A 113 -1.09 5.61 -12.04
CA ARG A 113 -0.79 5.47 -13.47
C ARG A 113 0.12 4.27 -13.68
N TYR A 114 -0.36 3.29 -14.44
CA TYR A 114 0.25 2.00 -14.71
C TYR A 114 -0.12 1.52 -16.11
N SER A 115 0.74 0.69 -16.69
CA SER A 115 0.42 0.00 -17.93
C SER A 115 -0.64 -1.08 -17.73
N LEU A 116 -1.35 -1.44 -18.80
CA LEU A 116 -2.34 -2.50 -18.87
C LEU A 116 -1.72 -3.82 -18.41
N ALA A 117 -0.54 -4.16 -18.92
CA ALA A 117 0.17 -5.37 -18.54
C ALA A 117 0.37 -5.43 -17.02
N ARG A 118 0.73 -4.31 -16.40
CA ARG A 118 0.95 -4.24 -14.96
C ARG A 118 -0.35 -4.38 -14.15
N LEU A 119 -1.47 -3.89 -14.67
CA LEU A 119 -2.80 -4.01 -14.03
C LEU A 119 -3.45 -5.39 -14.23
N GLN A 120 -3.01 -6.14 -15.24
CA GLN A 120 -3.44 -7.51 -15.49
C GLN A 120 -2.70 -8.54 -14.63
N GLU A 121 -1.49 -8.22 -14.16
CA GLU A 121 -0.71 -9.09 -13.28
C GLU A 121 -1.35 -9.26 -11.89
N ARG A 122 -1.01 -10.38 -11.23
CA ARG A 122 -1.36 -10.64 -9.83
C ARG A 122 -0.08 -11.00 -9.06
N PRO A 123 0.12 -10.46 -7.85
CA PRO A 123 -0.76 -9.53 -7.13
C PRO A 123 -0.82 -8.14 -7.77
N LEU A 124 -1.94 -7.43 -7.56
CA LEU A 124 -2.11 -6.05 -8.04
C LEU A 124 -1.12 -5.10 -7.35
N PRO A 125 -0.73 -3.99 -8.00
CA PRO A 125 0.09 -2.97 -7.37
C PRO A 125 -0.54 -2.41 -6.08
N GLU A 126 0.32 -2.00 -5.15
CA GLU A 126 -0.09 -1.53 -3.84
C GLU A 126 -0.96 -0.26 -3.94
N GLY A 127 -2.13 -0.25 -3.28
CA GLY A 127 -3.02 0.92 -3.29
C GLY A 127 -3.95 1.02 -4.50
N VAL A 128 -3.87 0.10 -5.47
CA VAL A 128 -4.80 0.00 -6.60
C VAL A 128 -6.13 -0.59 -6.13
N ASP A 129 -7.25 0.02 -6.55
CA ASP A 129 -8.60 -0.50 -6.31
C ASP A 129 -8.94 -1.57 -7.37
N PRO A 130 -9.11 -2.85 -6.99
CA PRO A 130 -9.42 -3.93 -7.93
C PRO A 130 -10.73 -3.71 -8.70
N LEU A 131 -11.66 -2.93 -8.13
CA LEU A 131 -12.95 -2.66 -8.77
C LEU A 131 -12.89 -1.54 -9.80
N LYS A 132 -11.78 -0.78 -9.83
CA LYS A 132 -11.62 0.44 -10.65
C LYS A 132 -10.27 0.48 -11.36
N LEU A 133 -9.79 -0.67 -11.86
CA LEU A 133 -8.48 -0.74 -12.54
C LEU A 133 -8.34 0.26 -13.69
N GLU A 134 -9.43 0.57 -14.39
CA GLU A 134 -9.45 1.56 -15.48
C GLU A 134 -9.03 2.96 -15.03
N ALA A 135 -9.26 3.33 -13.76
CA ALA A 135 -8.85 4.62 -13.20
C ALA A 135 -7.33 4.76 -13.08
N TYR A 136 -6.61 3.63 -13.06
CA TYR A 136 -5.18 3.53 -12.84
C TYR A 136 -4.37 3.28 -14.13
N LEU A 137 -5.03 3.01 -15.26
CA LEU A 137 -4.37 2.81 -16.55
C LEU A 137 -3.65 4.09 -16.99
N ASP A 138 -2.59 4.03 -17.77
CA ASP A 138 -1.97 5.21 -18.36
C ASP A 138 -2.90 5.88 -19.37
N ASP A 139 -2.81 7.20 -19.53
CA ASP A 139 -3.78 7.95 -20.35
C ASP A 139 -3.64 7.62 -21.84
N GLU A 140 -2.41 7.39 -22.31
CA GLU A 140 -2.12 6.93 -23.68
C GLU A 140 -2.71 5.53 -23.92
N GLU A 141 -2.40 4.57 -23.04
CA GLU A 141 -2.93 3.21 -23.14
C GLU A 141 -4.44 3.14 -22.97
N PHE A 142 -5.04 4.01 -22.14
CA PHE A 142 -6.49 4.10 -21.98
C PHE A 142 -7.14 4.42 -23.32
N GLN A 143 -6.67 5.46 -24.00
CA GLN A 143 -7.22 5.87 -25.27
C GLN A 143 -6.97 4.83 -26.36
N ASP A 144 -5.77 4.23 -26.41
CA ASP A 144 -5.41 3.24 -27.43
C ASP A 144 -6.21 1.93 -27.30
N ILE A 145 -6.48 1.49 -26.06
CA ILE A 145 -7.11 0.19 -25.79
C ILE A 145 -8.64 0.29 -25.75
N LEU A 146 -9.17 1.37 -25.16
CA LEU A 146 -10.60 1.59 -25.04
C LEU A 146 -11.19 2.38 -26.21
N GLU A 147 -10.34 2.93 -27.09
CA GLU A 147 -10.73 3.70 -28.28
C GLU A 147 -11.63 4.91 -27.95
N MET A 148 -11.56 5.41 -26.72
CA MET A 148 -12.31 6.55 -26.22
C MET A 148 -11.54 7.23 -25.09
N ASP A 149 -11.86 8.49 -24.79
CA ASP A 149 -11.25 9.15 -23.65
C ASP A 149 -11.92 8.74 -22.31
N ARG A 150 -11.30 9.13 -21.19
CA ARG A 150 -11.82 8.80 -19.85
C ARG A 150 -13.18 9.42 -19.59
N GLU A 151 -13.41 10.63 -20.07
CA GLU A 151 -14.66 11.35 -19.82
C GLU A 151 -15.81 10.61 -20.52
N GLU A 152 -15.63 10.27 -21.80
CA GLU A 152 -16.54 9.47 -22.59
C GLU A 152 -16.83 8.12 -21.95
N PHE A 153 -15.79 7.40 -21.47
CA PHE A 153 -15.95 6.13 -20.77
C PHE A 153 -16.85 6.27 -19.52
N TYR A 154 -16.61 7.29 -18.69
CA TYR A 154 -17.39 7.50 -17.48
C TYR A 154 -18.82 8.01 -17.74
N GLN A 155 -19.10 8.56 -18.92
CA GLN A 155 -20.46 8.87 -19.37
C GLN A 155 -21.25 7.63 -19.83
N LEU A 156 -20.57 6.52 -20.14
CA LEU A 156 -21.25 5.28 -20.52
C LEU A 156 -22.06 4.71 -19.35
N PRO A 157 -23.20 4.05 -19.60
CA PRO A 157 -23.90 3.29 -18.57
C PRO A 157 -22.99 2.23 -17.93
N ALA A 158 -23.16 1.98 -16.63
CA ALA A 158 -22.30 1.06 -15.87
C ALA A 158 -22.20 -0.36 -16.46
N TRP A 159 -23.24 -0.85 -17.13
CA TRP A 159 -23.20 -2.15 -17.80
C TRP A 159 -22.24 -2.15 -19.00
N LYS A 160 -22.15 -1.03 -19.74
CA LYS A 160 -21.27 -0.89 -20.89
C LYS A 160 -19.82 -0.69 -20.44
N GLN A 161 -19.59 0.08 -19.37
CA GLN A 161 -18.27 0.18 -18.73
C GLN A 161 -17.73 -1.19 -18.33
N LYS A 162 -18.58 -2.05 -17.74
CA LYS A 162 -18.19 -3.43 -17.38
C LYS A 162 -17.81 -4.28 -18.60
N VAL A 163 -18.56 -4.18 -19.69
CA VAL A 163 -18.27 -4.91 -20.94
C VAL A 163 -16.92 -4.48 -21.51
N GLU A 164 -16.66 -3.17 -21.58
CA GLU A 164 -15.37 -2.65 -22.05
C GLU A 164 -14.21 -3.09 -21.16
N LYS A 165 -14.37 -3.02 -19.83
CA LYS A 165 -13.36 -3.52 -18.87
C LYS A 165 -13.06 -5.00 -19.05
N GLN A 166 -14.10 -5.82 -19.25
CA GLN A 166 -13.94 -7.25 -19.47
C GLN A 166 -13.23 -7.54 -20.79
N ARG A 167 -13.51 -6.78 -21.86
CA ARG A 167 -12.85 -6.90 -23.16
C ARG A 167 -11.33 -6.77 -23.06
N VAL A 168 -10.86 -5.94 -22.12
CA VAL A 168 -9.43 -5.61 -21.97
C VAL A 168 -8.80 -6.23 -20.71
N GLY A 169 -9.52 -7.11 -20.02
CA GLY A 169 -8.99 -7.81 -18.84
C GLY A 169 -8.84 -6.95 -17.57
N LEU A 170 -9.58 -5.84 -17.47
CA LEU A 170 -9.61 -4.93 -16.31
C LEU A 170 -10.80 -5.22 -15.37
N PHE A 171 -11.27 -6.46 -15.31
CA PHE A 171 -12.38 -6.91 -14.46
C PHE A 171 -11.91 -7.81 -13.31
#